data_AF-A0A954A5A6-F1
#
_entry.id   AF-A0A954A5A6-F1
#
_cell.length_a   1.000
_cell.length_b   1.000
_cell.length_c   1.000
_cell.angle_alpha   90.00
_cell.angle_beta   90.00
_cell.angle_gamma   90.00
#
_symmetry.space_group_name_H-M   'P 1'
#
loop_
_entity.id
_entity.type
_entity.pdbx_description
1 polymer ?
#
loop_
_entity_poly.entity_id
_entity_poly.type
_entity_poly.pdbx_seq_one_letter_code
_entity_poly.pdbx_strand_id
1 'polypeptide(L)'
;MPNDSSSRTRRIARTALVFVVTPFFVANLLAQTSFTPLGPMPEPAENPLTPQKAILGKILFWDEQLSSDNGVACATCHQPEAGGSDPRVGLPLSANPGPDGIFGTEDDIAGSIGVVSADMGCGPTDDGVFFPERQVTGRRTPSFVGAGYSDSSFWDGRATDEFLDPETGAVAIVTGGALESQAVGPIVSSVEMACNGRTWDDVRTKLETVTPLSLASDLTPDIIDALTLDPTYPDLFEAAFGTPEITGRRIGFAIASYERTLVPDRTPFDLFLLGDSSALTADQEAGMALFELHCSVCHAGPALSDHGFHHIGVRPETDDIGREMVTGDVADRGKFKTPPLRNVALRAPFFHNGGKESLQEVLIFYNTGGDFPTTDPDMLTLTLPNEELLLIEDFLTALTDNRLLFALPPFDHPTLQPYFRRGDSNQDLTVNIADATHLLTFLFVPAADPLLCEDASDANDDGVLDLADAISILSRLFAGAAPLPPPADDSFGHDPTLDGLGCDI
;
A
#
# COMPACT_ATOMS: atom_id res chain seq x y z
N MET A 1 11.42 -112.33 11.99
CA MET A 1 10.80 -112.36 10.66
C MET A 1 9.30 -112.24 10.83
N PRO A 2 8.54 -111.53 9.97
CA PRO A 2 8.86 -110.31 9.22
C PRO A 2 7.72 -109.24 9.24
N ASN A 3 8.05 -108.04 8.74
CA ASN A 3 7.29 -107.03 7.97
C ASN A 3 5.74 -106.95 8.04
N ASP A 4 5.18 -105.74 8.13
CA ASP A 4 4.95 -104.88 6.95
C ASP A 4 4.54 -103.43 7.33
N SER A 5 4.79 -102.56 6.36
CA SER A 5 4.78 -101.11 6.25
C SER A 5 3.39 -100.44 6.20
N SER A 6 3.34 -99.15 6.57
CA SER A 6 2.99 -98.06 5.63
C SER A 6 2.77 -96.70 6.30
N SER A 7 3.42 -95.68 5.72
CA SER A 7 2.86 -94.36 5.37
C SER A 7 2.15 -93.52 6.47
N ARG A 8 2.88 -92.59 7.10
CA ARG A 8 2.31 -91.42 7.79
C ARG A 8 2.02 -90.29 6.79
N THR A 9 0.76 -90.09 6.45
CA THR A 9 0.28 -88.91 5.72
C THR A 9 0.10 -87.74 6.69
N ARG A 10 0.95 -86.70 6.58
CA ARG A 10 0.74 -85.43 7.30
C ARG A 10 -0.41 -84.66 6.64
N ARG A 11 -1.55 -84.54 7.33
CA ARG A 11 -2.60 -83.58 6.97
C ARG A 11 -2.13 -82.17 7.29
N ILE A 12 -1.90 -81.37 6.26
CA ILE A 12 -1.68 -79.92 6.37
C ILE A 12 -3.04 -79.31 6.68
N ALA A 13 -3.23 -78.79 7.89
CA ALA A 13 -4.36 -77.94 8.21
C ALA A 13 -4.18 -76.60 7.46
N ARG A 14 -5.03 -76.35 6.46
CA ARG A 14 -5.15 -75.02 5.85
C ARG A 14 -5.91 -74.12 6.83
N THR A 15 -5.18 -73.36 7.63
CA THR A 15 -5.74 -72.23 8.37
C THR A 15 -6.11 -71.16 7.34
N ALA A 16 -7.40 -71.00 7.04
CA ALA A 16 -7.88 -69.86 6.29
C ALA A 16 -7.75 -68.62 7.18
N LEU A 17 -6.75 -67.80 6.89
CA LEU A 17 -6.60 -66.49 7.50
C LEU A 17 -7.69 -65.59 6.91
N VAL A 18 -8.80 -65.45 7.63
CA VAL A 18 -9.80 -64.41 7.34
C VAL A 18 -9.13 -63.09 7.67
N PHE A 19 -8.69 -62.35 6.64
CA PHE A 19 -8.37 -60.94 6.77
C PHE A 19 -9.68 -60.21 7.10
N VAL A 20 -9.95 -60.01 8.39
CA VAL A 20 -10.88 -58.97 8.82
C VAL A 20 -10.16 -57.66 8.47
N VAL A 21 -10.51 -57.10 7.32
CA VAL A 21 -10.19 -55.70 7.00
C VAL A 21 -11.01 -54.87 7.99
N THR A 22 -10.43 -54.58 9.15
CA THR A 22 -10.92 -53.50 9.99
C THR A 22 -10.80 -52.23 9.15
N PRO A 23 -11.89 -51.48 8.92
CA PRO A 23 -11.75 -50.18 8.30
C PRO A 23 -10.85 -49.37 9.24
N PHE A 24 -9.66 -49.03 8.76
CA PHE A 24 -8.90 -47.95 9.36
C PHE A 24 -9.81 -46.74 9.25
N PHE A 25 -10.49 -46.42 10.35
CA PHE A 25 -10.91 -45.05 10.59
C PHE A 25 -9.61 -44.25 10.60
N VAL A 26 -9.32 -43.60 9.48
CA VAL A 26 -8.40 -42.47 9.46
C VAL A 26 -9.10 -41.45 10.34
N ALA A 27 -8.75 -41.44 11.62
CA ALA A 27 -9.02 -40.29 12.45
C ALA A 27 -8.32 -39.13 11.74
N ASN A 28 -9.09 -38.16 11.26
CA ASN A 28 -8.59 -36.86 10.88
C ASN A 28 -7.87 -36.31 12.12
N LEU A 29 -6.56 -36.56 12.18
CA LEU A 29 -5.65 -35.68 12.88
C LEU A 29 -5.69 -34.42 12.01
N LEU A 30 -6.60 -33.50 12.34
CA LEU A 30 -6.53 -32.15 11.80
C LEU A 30 -5.15 -31.66 12.22
N ALA A 31 -4.19 -31.68 11.29
CA ALA A 31 -3.02 -30.84 11.41
C ALA A 31 -3.60 -29.43 11.63
N GLN A 32 -3.36 -28.87 12.81
CA GLN A 32 -3.71 -27.48 13.05
C GLN A 32 -2.82 -26.71 12.08
N THR A 33 -3.42 -26.14 11.05
CA THR A 33 -2.72 -25.24 10.12
C THR A 33 -2.17 -24.09 10.94
N SER A 34 -1.00 -23.58 10.55
CA SER A 34 -0.37 -22.39 11.12
C SER A 34 -1.17 -21.12 10.81
N PHE A 35 -2.20 -21.24 9.97
CA PHE A 35 -3.11 -20.17 9.58
C PHE A 35 -4.46 -20.28 10.29
N THR A 36 -5.08 -19.12 10.52
CA THR A 36 -6.41 -18.99 11.12
C THR A 36 -7.19 -17.89 10.41
N PRO A 37 -8.54 -17.88 10.44
CA PRO A 37 -9.32 -16.77 9.90
C PRO A 37 -9.02 -15.45 10.63
N LEU A 38 -9.21 -14.31 9.94
CA LEU A 38 -9.17 -12.99 10.61
C LEU A 38 -10.16 -12.95 11.78
N GLY A 39 -9.68 -12.46 12.91
CA GLY A 39 -10.50 -12.16 14.07
C GLY A 39 -11.28 -10.85 13.88
N PRO A 40 -12.07 -10.43 14.89
CA PRO A 40 -12.61 -9.08 14.90
C PRO A 40 -11.49 -8.03 14.88
N MET A 41 -11.73 -6.90 14.20
CA MET A 41 -10.79 -5.78 14.16
C MET A 41 -10.52 -5.26 15.60
N PRO A 42 -9.25 -5.10 16.00
CA PRO A 42 -8.91 -4.48 17.27
C PRO A 42 -9.40 -3.03 17.38
N GLU A 43 -10.08 -2.71 18.48
CA GLU A 43 -10.56 -1.36 18.80
C GLU A 43 -10.06 -0.93 20.19
N PRO A 44 -9.26 0.15 20.29
CA PRO A 44 -8.82 0.69 21.56
C PRO A 44 -10.00 1.33 22.31
N ALA A 45 -10.01 1.20 23.64
CA ALA A 45 -11.12 1.65 24.48
C ALA A 45 -11.34 3.18 24.41
N GLU A 46 -10.27 3.94 24.18
CA GLU A 46 -10.28 5.40 24.06
C GLU A 46 -10.76 5.89 22.69
N ASN A 47 -10.71 5.05 21.67
CA ASN A 47 -11.21 5.36 20.33
C ASN A 47 -12.15 4.25 19.79
N PRO A 48 -13.34 4.07 20.40
CA PRO A 48 -14.32 3.11 19.89
C PRO A 48 -14.79 3.51 18.50
N LEU A 49 -14.96 2.52 17.62
CA LEU A 49 -15.44 2.72 16.26
C LEU A 49 -16.89 3.20 16.28
N THR A 50 -17.17 4.27 15.54
CA THR A 50 -18.54 4.75 15.29
C THR A 50 -18.68 5.11 13.81
N PRO A 51 -19.90 5.02 13.23
CA PRO A 51 -20.11 5.44 11.85
C PRO A 51 -19.68 6.88 11.59
N GLN A 52 -19.91 7.80 12.54
CA GLN A 52 -19.58 9.21 12.42
C GLN A 52 -18.06 9.44 12.39
N LYS A 53 -17.28 8.73 13.22
CA LYS A 53 -15.82 8.79 13.15
C LYS A 53 -15.27 8.16 11.88
N ALA A 54 -15.83 7.02 11.46
CA ALA A 54 -15.40 6.33 10.26
C ALA A 54 -15.63 7.18 9.01
N ILE A 55 -16.80 7.83 8.89
CA ILE A 55 -17.08 8.69 7.72
C ILE A 55 -16.24 9.98 7.73
N LEU A 56 -16.04 10.60 8.89
CA LEU A 56 -15.09 11.73 9.01
C LEU A 56 -13.66 11.28 8.65
N GLY A 57 -13.26 10.08 9.07
CA GLY A 57 -11.98 9.48 8.71
C GLY A 57 -11.83 9.26 7.21
N LYS A 58 -12.87 8.74 6.55
CA LYS A 58 -12.89 8.54 5.08
C LYS A 58 -12.77 9.90 4.37
N ILE A 59 -13.53 10.90 4.79
CA ILE A 59 -13.44 12.26 4.24
C ILE A 59 -12.02 12.80 4.37
N LEU A 60 -11.40 12.74 5.56
CA LEU A 60 -10.03 13.22 5.77
C LEU A 60 -8.97 12.41 5.00
N PHE A 61 -9.13 11.09 4.89
CA PHE A 61 -8.19 10.21 4.19
C PHE A 61 -8.10 10.51 2.69
N TRP A 62 -9.20 11.00 2.11
CA TRP A 62 -9.36 11.28 0.68
C TRP A 62 -9.37 12.79 0.35
N ASP A 63 -9.09 13.68 1.30
CA ASP A 63 -9.09 15.13 1.05
C ASP A 63 -7.66 15.66 0.87
N GLU A 64 -7.29 16.01 -0.37
CA GLU A 64 -5.97 16.55 -0.71
C GLU A 64 -5.70 17.90 -0.04
N GLN A 65 -6.75 18.60 0.39
CA GLN A 65 -6.62 19.84 1.15
C GLN A 65 -6.02 19.61 2.55
N LEU A 66 -5.90 18.34 2.99
CA LEU A 66 -5.17 18.02 4.22
C LEU A 66 -3.66 18.28 4.07
N SER A 67 -3.06 18.18 2.89
CA SER A 67 -1.66 18.60 2.68
C SER A 67 -1.50 20.13 2.76
N SER A 68 -0.28 20.65 2.78
CA SER A 68 -0.04 22.09 2.74
C SER A 68 -0.36 22.69 1.38
N ASP A 69 -0.14 21.94 0.31
CA ASP A 69 -0.19 22.39 -1.09
C ASP A 69 -1.47 21.99 -1.85
N ASN A 70 -2.42 21.31 -1.18
CA ASN A 70 -3.64 20.75 -1.75
C ASN A 70 -3.44 19.59 -2.75
N GLY A 71 -2.24 19.04 -2.93
CA GLY A 71 -2.00 18.00 -3.95
C GLY A 71 -1.68 16.61 -3.40
N VAL A 72 -1.83 16.38 -2.09
CA VAL A 72 -1.58 15.07 -1.47
C VAL A 72 -2.63 14.77 -0.40
N ALA A 73 -3.32 13.64 -0.54
CA ALA A 73 -4.13 13.00 0.50
C ALA A 73 -3.43 11.74 1.02
N CYS A 74 -3.97 11.09 2.05
CA CYS A 74 -3.50 9.75 2.44
C CYS A 74 -3.67 8.77 1.27
N ALA A 75 -4.83 8.84 0.60
CA ALA A 75 -5.17 8.01 -0.55
C ALA A 75 -4.26 8.21 -1.77
N THR A 76 -3.59 9.36 -1.92
CA THR A 76 -2.62 9.60 -3.00
C THR A 76 -1.52 8.54 -3.03
N CYS A 77 -1.11 8.05 -1.85
CA CYS A 77 -0.09 7.01 -1.70
C CYS A 77 -0.66 5.65 -1.26
N HIS A 78 -1.95 5.56 -0.94
CA HIS A 78 -2.57 4.38 -0.34
C HIS A 78 -3.86 4.02 -1.08
N GLN A 79 -3.71 3.44 -2.27
CA GLN A 79 -4.84 3.08 -3.11
C GLN A 79 -5.28 1.63 -2.88
N PRO A 80 -6.58 1.35 -2.71
CA PRO A 80 -7.09 -0.01 -2.54
C PRO A 80 -6.62 -0.97 -3.63
N GLU A 81 -6.74 -0.59 -4.90
CA GLU A 81 -6.49 -1.42 -6.08
C GLU A 81 -5.02 -1.84 -6.19
N ALA A 82 -4.11 -1.02 -5.63
CA ALA A 82 -2.68 -1.31 -5.48
C ALA A 82 -2.38 -2.08 -4.17
N GLY A 83 -3.35 -2.83 -3.65
CA GLY A 83 -3.22 -3.60 -2.43
C GLY A 83 -3.02 -2.75 -1.18
N GLY A 84 -3.45 -1.48 -1.20
CA GLY A 84 -3.24 -0.49 -0.16
C GLY A 84 -1.91 0.26 -0.22
N SER A 85 -1.18 0.14 -1.32
CA SER A 85 0.10 0.80 -1.53
C SER A 85 -0.03 1.90 -2.61
N ASP A 86 1.07 2.61 -2.88
CA ASP A 86 1.10 3.63 -3.94
C ASP A 86 1.24 2.96 -5.32
N PRO A 87 0.33 3.20 -6.30
CA PRO A 87 0.45 2.68 -7.67
C PRO A 87 1.47 3.44 -8.52
N ARG A 88 1.84 4.67 -8.14
CA ARG A 88 2.70 5.57 -8.93
C ARG A 88 4.19 5.23 -8.86
N VAL A 89 4.55 4.24 -8.05
CA VAL A 89 5.92 3.75 -7.79
C VAL A 89 6.64 3.17 -9.03
N GLY A 90 5.93 2.96 -10.13
CA GLY A 90 6.52 2.59 -11.43
C GLY A 90 6.90 3.80 -12.29
N LEU A 91 6.51 5.02 -11.90
CA LEU A 91 6.82 6.25 -12.64
C LEU A 91 8.29 6.63 -12.37
N PRO A 92 9.04 7.15 -13.36
CA PRO A 92 10.42 7.63 -13.15
C PRO A 92 10.58 8.59 -11.96
N LEU A 93 9.51 9.30 -11.63
CA LEU A 93 9.41 10.38 -10.66
C LEU A 93 9.14 9.91 -9.24
N SER A 94 8.84 8.63 -9.10
CA SER A 94 8.67 7.96 -7.83
C SER A 94 9.98 7.33 -7.34
N ALA A 95 11.10 7.56 -8.05
CA ALA A 95 12.42 7.17 -7.61
C ALA A 95 12.94 8.14 -6.55
N ASN A 96 13.45 7.61 -5.44
CA ASN A 96 14.28 8.34 -4.50
C ASN A 96 15.72 7.86 -4.70
N PRO A 97 16.72 8.77 -4.84
CA PRO A 97 18.09 8.41 -5.20
C PRO A 97 18.89 7.79 -4.04
N GLY A 98 18.22 7.38 -2.99
CA GLY A 98 18.83 6.69 -1.86
C GLY A 98 19.87 7.52 -1.10
N PRO A 99 20.68 6.84 -0.27
CA PRO A 99 21.71 7.48 0.53
C PRO A 99 22.85 8.13 -0.26
N ASP A 100 23.14 7.70 -1.48
CA ASP A 100 24.22 8.28 -2.29
C ASP A 100 23.82 9.58 -3.01
N GLY A 101 22.51 9.81 -3.19
CA GLY A 101 21.93 11.01 -3.78
C GLY A 101 22.07 11.07 -5.31
N ILE A 102 22.30 9.94 -5.97
CA ILE A 102 22.48 9.82 -7.42
C ILE A 102 21.38 8.92 -7.98
N PHE A 103 20.51 9.46 -8.83
CA PHE A 103 19.50 8.66 -9.53
C PHE A 103 20.10 7.63 -10.50
N GLY A 104 19.40 6.50 -10.64
CA GLY A 104 19.74 5.42 -11.57
C GLY A 104 20.80 4.46 -11.04
N THR A 105 21.01 4.43 -9.73
CA THR A 105 21.91 3.50 -9.03
C THR A 105 21.14 2.33 -8.40
N GLU A 106 21.85 1.39 -7.78
CA GLU A 106 21.25 0.19 -7.17
C GLU A 106 20.52 0.49 -5.85
N ASP A 107 20.84 1.60 -5.17
CA ASP A 107 20.24 2.03 -3.92
C ASP A 107 19.00 2.93 -4.08
N ASP A 108 18.61 3.21 -5.33
CA ASP A 108 17.36 3.86 -5.66
C ASP A 108 16.18 3.10 -5.02
N ILE A 109 15.22 3.87 -4.52
CA ILE A 109 14.03 3.37 -3.83
C ILE A 109 12.80 3.75 -4.64
N ALA A 110 11.90 2.79 -4.87
CA ALA A 110 10.56 3.08 -5.36
C ALA A 110 9.72 3.65 -4.20
N GLY A 111 9.76 4.96 -4.05
CA GLY A 111 9.09 5.72 -3.01
C GLY A 111 7.79 6.35 -3.50
N SER A 112 7.12 7.07 -2.60
CA SER A 112 5.89 7.79 -2.89
C SER A 112 6.17 9.26 -3.12
N ILE A 113 5.55 9.82 -4.14
CA ILE A 113 5.62 11.25 -4.46
C ILE A 113 4.78 12.01 -3.43
N GLY A 114 5.42 12.88 -2.67
CA GLY A 114 4.82 13.76 -1.68
C GLY A 114 4.79 15.21 -2.14
N VAL A 115 5.21 16.17 -1.31
CA VAL A 115 5.16 17.60 -1.61
C VAL A 115 6.48 18.18 -2.14
N VAL A 116 6.39 19.28 -2.88
CA VAL A 116 7.56 20.09 -3.23
C VAL A 116 8.22 20.60 -1.95
N SER A 117 9.55 20.53 -1.89
CA SER A 117 10.30 21.10 -0.77
C SER A 117 9.94 22.57 -0.58
N ALA A 118 9.60 22.96 0.65
CA ALA A 118 9.13 24.30 0.94
C ALA A 118 9.55 24.79 2.33
N ASP A 119 9.76 26.09 2.46
CA ASP A 119 10.11 26.76 3.71
C ASP A 119 8.92 26.87 4.69
N MET A 120 9.14 27.51 5.85
CA MET A 120 8.11 27.70 6.87
C MET A 120 6.96 28.64 6.45
N GLY A 121 7.12 29.37 5.35
CA GLY A 121 6.06 30.14 4.71
C GLY A 121 5.34 29.36 3.60
N CYS A 122 5.64 28.07 3.46
CA CYS A 122 5.25 27.22 2.34
C CYS A 122 5.66 27.76 0.96
N GLY A 123 6.75 28.53 0.89
CA GLY A 123 7.37 28.92 -0.38
C GLY A 123 8.29 27.79 -0.90
N PRO A 124 8.25 27.42 -2.19
CA PRO A 124 9.12 26.38 -2.74
C PRO A 124 10.61 26.68 -2.53
N THR A 125 11.37 25.65 -2.18
CA THR A 125 12.81 25.73 -1.93
C THR A 125 13.57 24.64 -2.67
N ASP A 126 14.76 24.98 -3.15
CA ASP A 126 15.69 24.02 -3.74
C ASP A 126 16.32 23.14 -2.65
N ASP A 127 15.99 21.85 -2.67
CA ASP A 127 16.55 20.83 -1.77
C ASP A 127 17.84 20.19 -2.32
N GLY A 128 18.23 20.53 -3.55
CA GLY A 128 19.39 19.99 -4.25
C GLY A 128 19.22 18.57 -4.77
N VAL A 129 18.04 17.96 -4.63
CA VAL A 129 17.79 16.55 -5.01
C VAL A 129 16.61 16.46 -5.97
N PHE A 130 15.44 16.96 -5.57
CA PHE A 130 14.20 16.83 -6.31
C PHE A 130 13.80 18.13 -7.02
N PHE A 131 14.22 19.28 -6.52
CA PHE A 131 13.74 20.57 -7.03
C PHE A 131 13.97 20.76 -8.56
N PRO A 132 12.97 21.27 -9.31
CA PRO A 132 11.69 21.84 -8.86
C PRO A 132 10.56 20.83 -8.63
N GLU A 133 10.84 19.53 -8.71
CA GLU A 133 9.85 18.46 -8.58
C GLU A 133 9.47 18.18 -7.12
N ARG A 134 8.39 17.41 -6.97
CA ARG A 134 7.91 16.91 -5.67
C ARG A 134 8.93 15.94 -5.07
N GLN A 135 9.10 16.00 -3.75
CA GLN A 135 9.98 15.06 -3.04
C GLN A 135 9.40 13.65 -3.05
N VAL A 136 10.28 12.65 -2.98
CA VAL A 136 9.90 11.23 -2.94
C VAL A 136 10.31 10.62 -1.60
N THR A 137 9.46 9.81 -0.98
CA THR A 137 9.76 9.15 0.29
C THR A 137 10.93 8.18 0.19
N GLY A 138 11.76 8.10 1.23
CA GLY A 138 12.93 7.20 1.29
C GLY A 138 12.59 5.73 1.57
N ARG A 139 11.33 5.34 1.50
CA ARG A 139 10.85 3.95 1.60
C ARG A 139 9.61 3.77 0.75
N ARG A 140 9.42 2.54 0.28
CA ARG A 140 8.19 2.07 -0.35
C ARG A 140 7.02 2.17 0.61
N THR A 141 5.91 2.71 0.15
CA THR A 141 4.69 2.79 0.97
C THR A 141 4.14 1.41 1.33
N PRO A 142 3.98 1.08 2.63
CA PRO A 142 3.38 -0.19 3.05
C PRO A 142 1.87 -0.16 2.86
N SER A 143 1.24 -1.34 2.85
CA SER A 143 -0.21 -1.45 2.77
C SER A 143 -0.91 -0.91 4.03
N PHE A 144 -1.94 -0.09 3.84
CA PHE A 144 -2.85 0.33 4.91
C PHE A 144 -3.99 -0.67 5.17
N VAL A 145 -4.27 -1.56 4.21
CA VAL A 145 -5.39 -2.50 4.27
C VAL A 145 -5.11 -3.58 5.31
N GLY A 146 -5.98 -3.67 6.32
CA GLY A 146 -5.79 -4.57 7.46
C GLY A 146 -4.64 -4.18 8.39
N ALA A 147 -4.09 -2.96 8.29
CA ALA A 147 -3.01 -2.50 9.16
C ALA A 147 -3.41 -2.49 10.65
N GLY A 148 -4.71 -2.35 10.96
CA GLY A 148 -5.25 -2.39 12.32
C GLY A 148 -5.10 -3.72 13.05
N TYR A 149 -4.70 -4.80 12.37
CA TYR A 149 -4.36 -6.07 13.00
C TYR A 149 -2.92 -6.12 13.55
N SER A 150 -2.14 -5.05 13.41
CA SER A 150 -0.75 -4.99 13.85
C SER A 150 -0.57 -3.98 14.99
N ASP A 151 0.17 -4.38 16.02
CA ASP A 151 0.49 -3.52 17.17
C ASP A 151 1.53 -2.43 16.85
N SER A 152 2.03 -2.38 15.61
CA SER A 152 2.90 -1.31 15.12
C SER A 152 2.76 -1.08 13.63
N SER A 153 3.01 0.15 13.18
CA SER A 153 2.94 0.59 11.79
C SER A 153 4.29 1.13 11.29
N PHE A 154 4.40 1.30 9.97
CA PHE A 154 5.64 1.53 9.22
C PHE A 154 6.62 0.34 9.21
N TRP A 155 7.57 0.38 8.29
CA TRP A 155 8.58 -0.68 8.11
C TRP A 155 9.53 -0.85 9.32
N ASP A 156 9.78 0.21 10.08
CA ASP A 156 10.64 0.21 11.28
C ASP A 156 9.86 0.10 12.59
N GLY A 157 8.52 0.13 12.53
CA GLY A 157 7.66 0.05 13.70
C GLY A 157 7.61 1.34 14.52
N ARG A 158 7.96 2.50 13.95
CA ARG A 158 8.00 3.77 14.69
C ARG A 158 6.63 4.27 15.16
N ALA A 159 5.55 3.82 14.52
CA ALA A 159 4.20 4.04 15.02
C ALA A 159 3.83 2.87 15.91
N THR A 160 3.71 3.13 17.20
CA THR A 160 3.60 2.11 18.26
C THR A 160 2.18 1.90 18.72
N ASP A 161 1.97 0.83 19.49
CA ASP A 161 0.68 0.52 20.12
C ASP A 161 0.20 1.60 21.13
N GLU A 162 1.13 2.39 21.69
CA GLU A 162 0.81 3.60 22.45
C GLU A 162 0.68 4.79 21.48
N PHE A 163 -0.41 5.56 21.60
CA PHE A 163 -0.59 6.81 20.85
C PHE A 163 -0.48 8.00 21.79
N LEU A 164 0.46 8.90 21.47
CA LEU A 164 0.61 10.19 22.13
C LEU A 164 -0.17 11.26 21.36
N ASP A 165 -0.93 12.08 22.08
CA ASP A 165 -1.56 13.27 21.53
C ASP A 165 -0.48 14.17 20.90
N PRO A 166 -0.55 14.45 19.60
CA PRO A 166 0.56 15.07 18.88
C PRO A 166 0.70 16.57 19.20
N GLU A 167 -0.26 17.18 19.89
CA GLU A 167 -0.20 18.59 20.32
C GLU A 167 0.34 18.73 21.74
N THR A 168 0.01 17.78 22.62
CA THR A 168 0.33 17.88 24.06
C THR A 168 1.41 16.90 24.53
N GLY A 169 1.70 15.86 23.76
CA GLY A 169 2.58 14.75 24.14
C GLY A 169 1.99 13.84 25.23
N ALA A 170 0.73 14.04 25.64
CA ALA A 170 0.07 13.21 26.63
C ALA A 170 -0.37 11.87 26.00
N VAL A 171 -0.33 10.79 26.76
CA VAL A 171 -0.84 9.49 26.31
C VAL A 171 -2.34 9.60 26.03
N ALA A 172 -2.73 9.37 24.78
CA ALA A 172 -4.11 9.39 24.30
C ALA A 172 -4.72 7.99 24.19
N ILE A 173 -3.89 6.98 23.89
CA ILE A 173 -4.23 5.54 23.91
C ILE A 173 -3.03 4.80 24.50
N VAL A 174 -3.27 3.92 25.49
CA VAL A 174 -2.20 3.15 26.14
C VAL A 174 -1.79 1.92 25.32
N THR A 175 -2.75 1.30 24.63
CA THR A 175 -2.57 0.08 23.81
C THR A 175 -3.70 0.02 22.77
N GLY A 176 -3.42 -0.54 21.59
CA GLY A 176 -4.29 -0.59 20.41
C GLY A 176 -4.23 0.67 19.53
N GLY A 177 -3.24 1.55 19.73
CA GLY A 177 -3.14 2.89 19.13
C GLY A 177 -2.25 3.01 17.90
N ALA A 178 -1.78 1.89 17.32
CA ALA A 178 -0.85 1.90 16.19
C ALA A 178 -1.37 2.65 14.96
N LEU A 179 -2.67 2.58 14.69
CA LEU A 179 -3.29 3.32 13.58
C LEU A 179 -3.35 4.83 13.86
N GLU A 180 -3.75 5.22 15.06
CA GLU A 180 -3.75 6.62 15.46
C GLU A 180 -2.34 7.21 15.42
N SER A 181 -1.35 6.41 15.84
CA SER A 181 0.07 6.80 15.82
C SER A 181 0.63 6.97 14.41
N GLN A 182 0.22 6.16 13.42
CA GLN A 182 0.72 6.31 12.05
C GLN A 182 0.02 7.45 11.31
N ALA A 183 -1.28 7.65 11.53
CA ALA A 183 -2.09 8.61 10.78
C ALA A 183 -1.64 10.07 10.93
N VAL A 184 -1.01 10.43 12.07
CA VAL A 184 -0.69 11.84 12.39
C VAL A 184 0.65 12.33 11.83
N GLY A 185 1.59 11.42 11.56
CA GLY A 185 2.94 11.77 11.10
C GLY A 185 2.99 12.41 9.71
N PRO A 186 2.40 11.76 8.67
CA PRO A 186 2.46 12.26 7.30
C PRO A 186 1.92 13.68 7.13
N ILE A 187 0.88 14.05 7.89
CA ILE A 187 0.18 15.35 7.81
C ILE A 187 1.11 16.55 8.08
N VAL A 188 2.15 16.35 8.89
CA VAL A 188 3.16 17.37 9.25
C VAL A 188 4.56 17.04 8.71
N SER A 189 4.69 15.99 7.91
CA SER A 189 5.94 15.55 7.29
C SER A 189 6.31 16.48 6.13
N SER A 190 7.52 17.05 6.17
CA SER A 190 8.00 17.99 5.15
C SER A 190 8.23 17.36 3.77
N VAL A 191 8.19 16.03 3.70
CA VAL A 191 8.34 15.23 2.48
C VAL A 191 6.98 14.78 1.98
N GLU A 192 6.09 14.32 2.86
CA GLU A 192 4.86 13.66 2.47
C GLU A 192 3.72 14.65 2.19
N MET A 193 3.31 15.46 3.19
CA MET A 193 2.08 16.28 3.07
C MET A 193 2.25 17.74 3.53
N ALA A 194 3.42 18.19 3.99
CA ALA A 194 3.57 19.50 4.60
C ALA A 194 4.76 20.30 4.07
N CYS A 195 4.66 21.62 4.11
CA CYS A 195 5.85 22.47 4.08
C CYS A 195 6.60 22.40 5.42
N ASN A 196 7.87 22.78 5.43
CA ASN A 196 8.72 22.64 6.61
C ASN A 196 8.16 23.42 7.82
N GLY A 197 8.04 22.76 8.97
CA GLY A 197 7.61 23.41 10.21
C GLY A 197 6.10 23.65 10.36
N ARG A 198 5.28 23.06 9.50
CA ARG A 198 3.80 23.07 9.65
C ARG A 198 3.38 22.55 11.02
N THR A 199 2.44 23.23 11.65
CA THR A 199 1.91 22.91 12.97
C THR A 199 0.48 22.39 12.91
N TRP A 200 -0.02 21.80 14.00
CA TRP A 200 -1.44 21.44 14.13
C TRP A 200 -2.38 22.65 14.13
N ASP A 201 -1.90 23.83 14.54
CA ASP A 201 -2.66 25.08 14.43
C ASP A 201 -2.87 25.46 12.95
N ASP A 202 -1.87 25.24 12.09
CA ASP A 202 -1.98 25.46 10.65
C ASP A 202 -2.95 24.47 10.00
N VAL A 203 -2.87 23.18 10.37
CA VAL A 203 -3.80 22.14 9.92
C VAL A 203 -5.24 22.50 10.32
N ARG A 204 -5.46 22.86 11.59
CA ARG A 204 -6.76 23.28 12.13
C ARG A 204 -7.31 24.48 11.38
N THR A 205 -6.51 25.54 11.26
CA THR A 205 -6.91 26.79 10.60
C THR A 205 -7.34 26.52 9.16
N LYS A 206 -6.63 25.65 8.45
CA LYS A 206 -6.99 25.26 7.08
C LYS A 206 -8.33 24.52 7.06
N LEU A 207 -8.48 23.45 7.84
CA LEU A 207 -9.72 22.65 7.89
C LEU A 207 -10.95 23.47 8.30
N GLU A 208 -10.80 24.49 9.14
CA GLU A 208 -11.90 25.40 9.50
C GLU A 208 -12.38 26.29 8.34
N THR A 209 -11.62 26.41 7.25
CA THR A 209 -11.89 27.33 6.14
C THR A 209 -12.22 26.66 4.82
N VAL A 210 -11.77 25.42 4.61
CA VAL A 210 -12.02 24.68 3.38
C VAL A 210 -13.37 23.95 3.43
N THR A 211 -13.92 23.68 2.25
CA THR A 211 -15.08 22.80 2.10
C THR A 211 -14.59 21.35 2.02
N PRO A 212 -15.13 20.42 2.84
CA PRO A 212 -14.70 19.02 2.81
C PRO A 212 -14.79 18.41 1.39
N LEU A 213 -13.72 17.76 0.94
CA LEU A 213 -13.62 17.08 -0.36
C LEU A 213 -13.95 17.98 -1.56
N SER A 214 -13.72 19.29 -1.49
CA SER A 214 -14.03 20.19 -2.61
C SER A 214 -13.19 19.97 -3.85
N LEU A 215 -12.08 19.23 -3.73
CA LEU A 215 -11.25 18.84 -4.86
C LEU A 215 -11.70 17.48 -5.42
N ALA A 216 -12.10 16.51 -4.58
CA ALA A 216 -12.45 15.18 -5.04
C ALA A 216 -13.73 15.11 -5.91
N SER A 217 -13.80 14.10 -6.79
CA SER A 217 -14.96 13.75 -7.60
C SER A 217 -15.48 12.34 -7.30
N ASP A 218 -16.54 11.89 -8.00
CA ASP A 218 -17.12 10.55 -7.89
C ASP A 218 -17.37 10.08 -6.45
N LEU A 219 -17.89 10.98 -5.63
CA LEU A 219 -18.11 10.73 -4.21
C LEU A 219 -18.97 9.48 -3.99
N THR A 220 -18.53 8.63 -3.05
CA THR A 220 -19.27 7.42 -2.69
C THR A 220 -20.60 7.75 -2.00
N PRO A 221 -21.61 6.86 -2.06
CA PRO A 221 -22.93 7.15 -1.49
C PRO A 221 -22.92 7.54 -0.01
N ASP A 222 -22.05 6.93 0.80
CA ASP A 222 -21.86 7.26 2.22
C ASP A 222 -21.27 8.67 2.44
N ILE A 223 -20.35 9.11 1.57
CA ILE A 223 -19.81 10.47 1.59
C ILE A 223 -20.89 11.47 1.15
N ILE A 224 -21.62 11.18 0.07
CA ILE A 224 -22.73 12.02 -0.40
C ILE A 224 -23.75 12.22 0.72
N ASP A 225 -24.15 11.14 1.40
CA ASP A 225 -25.08 11.20 2.52
C ASP A 225 -24.53 12.05 3.68
N ALA A 226 -23.24 11.93 3.99
CA ALA A 226 -22.59 12.73 5.03
C ALA A 226 -22.48 14.22 4.66
N LEU A 227 -22.30 14.55 3.38
CA LEU A 227 -22.12 15.91 2.88
C LEU A 227 -23.43 16.58 2.40
N THR A 228 -24.57 15.89 2.47
CA THR A 228 -25.86 16.37 1.90
C THR A 228 -26.32 17.75 2.39
N LEU A 229 -25.90 18.18 3.59
CA LEU A 229 -26.25 19.49 4.17
C LEU A 229 -25.10 20.51 4.11
N ASP A 230 -24.11 20.27 3.24
CA ASP A 230 -22.90 21.07 3.09
C ASP A 230 -22.21 21.36 4.44
N PRO A 231 -21.96 20.33 5.29
CA PRO A 231 -21.36 20.55 6.60
C PRO A 231 -19.93 21.09 6.46
N THR A 232 -19.53 21.93 7.41
CA THR A 232 -18.13 22.30 7.58
C THR A 232 -17.37 21.18 8.32
N TYR A 233 -16.03 21.18 8.28
CA TYR A 233 -15.26 20.26 9.13
C TYR A 233 -15.64 20.37 10.62
N PRO A 234 -15.78 21.56 11.24
CA PRO A 234 -16.31 21.69 12.59
C PRO A 234 -17.65 20.96 12.82
N ASP A 235 -18.58 20.97 11.87
CA ASP A 235 -19.84 20.22 11.97
C ASP A 235 -19.62 18.69 11.93
N LEU A 236 -18.71 18.22 11.07
CA LEU A 236 -18.33 16.80 11.01
C LEU A 236 -17.63 16.32 12.29
N PHE A 237 -16.78 17.17 12.89
CA PHE A 237 -16.15 16.87 14.19
C PHE A 237 -17.16 16.87 15.33
N GLU A 238 -18.14 17.78 15.34
CA GLU A 238 -19.24 17.77 16.30
C GLU A 238 -20.02 16.45 16.21
N ALA A 239 -20.33 15.98 15.00
CA ALA A 239 -21.02 14.71 14.79
C ALA A 239 -20.19 13.50 15.26
N ALA A 240 -18.87 13.51 15.06
CA ALA A 240 -17.98 12.39 15.39
C ALA A 240 -17.56 12.34 16.87
N PHE A 241 -17.38 13.49 17.51
CA PHE A 241 -16.77 13.60 18.84
C PHE A 241 -17.61 14.37 19.87
N GLY A 242 -18.76 14.92 19.47
CA GLY A 242 -19.61 15.76 20.34
C GLY A 242 -18.98 17.13 20.66
N THR A 243 -18.07 17.60 19.81
CA THR A 243 -17.40 18.89 19.91
C THR A 243 -16.90 19.33 18.53
N PRO A 244 -16.97 20.63 18.16
CA PRO A 244 -16.53 21.08 16.85
C PRO A 244 -15.01 21.28 16.78
N GLU A 245 -14.31 21.08 17.90
CA GLU A 245 -12.89 21.35 18.02
C GLU A 245 -12.06 20.33 17.24
N ILE A 246 -11.31 20.82 16.25
CA ILE A 246 -10.40 20.02 15.43
C ILE A 246 -9.04 19.95 16.13
N THR A 247 -8.56 18.75 16.43
CA THR A 247 -7.23 18.52 17.03
C THR A 247 -6.51 17.39 16.30
N GLY A 248 -5.19 17.37 16.35
CA GLY A 248 -4.38 16.29 15.77
C GLY A 248 -4.73 14.92 16.35
N ARG A 249 -5.08 14.87 17.65
CA ARG A 249 -5.64 13.67 18.29
C ARG A 249 -6.93 13.20 17.63
N ARG A 250 -7.91 14.10 17.41
CA ARG A 250 -9.21 13.75 16.82
C ARG A 250 -9.09 13.41 15.33
N ILE A 251 -8.18 14.07 14.61
CA ILE A 251 -7.84 13.70 13.22
C ILE A 251 -7.30 12.26 13.18
N GLY A 252 -6.30 11.93 14.01
CA GLY A 252 -5.77 10.57 14.12
C GLY A 252 -6.85 9.55 14.49
N PHE A 253 -7.73 9.88 15.43
CA PHE A 253 -8.85 9.02 15.83
C PHE A 253 -9.84 8.77 14.70
N ALA A 254 -10.15 9.79 13.90
CA ALA A 254 -11.09 9.65 12.78
C ALA A 254 -10.49 8.79 11.66
N ILE A 255 -9.26 9.10 11.20
CA ILE A 255 -8.57 8.34 10.15
C ILE A 255 -8.42 6.87 10.57
N ALA A 256 -7.94 6.62 11.79
CA ALA A 256 -7.82 5.25 12.31
C ALA A 256 -9.18 4.53 12.44
N SER A 257 -10.29 5.26 12.63
CA SER A 257 -11.64 4.66 12.61
C SER A 257 -12.03 4.23 11.20
N TYR A 258 -11.68 4.99 10.17
CA TYR A 258 -11.91 4.61 8.78
C TYR A 258 -11.06 3.38 8.40
N GLU A 259 -9.77 3.39 8.73
CA GLU A 259 -8.86 2.28 8.42
C GLU A 259 -9.30 0.95 9.07
N ARG A 260 -9.92 1.00 10.26
CA ARG A 260 -10.52 -0.18 10.91
C ARG A 260 -11.70 -0.79 10.14
N THR A 261 -12.32 -0.05 9.22
CA THR A 261 -13.38 -0.59 8.36
C THR A 261 -12.85 -1.42 7.18
N LEU A 262 -11.56 -1.27 6.86
CA LEU A 262 -10.92 -1.83 5.66
C LEU A 262 -10.40 -3.25 5.91
N VAL A 263 -11.33 -4.17 6.11
CA VAL A 263 -11.05 -5.58 6.45
C VAL A 263 -11.07 -6.47 5.20
N PRO A 264 -9.93 -7.06 4.78
CA PRO A 264 -9.85 -7.97 3.62
C PRO A 264 -10.11 -9.43 4.02
N ASP A 265 -11.36 -9.74 4.40
CA ASP A 265 -11.79 -11.04 4.94
C ASP A 265 -12.53 -11.95 3.93
N ARG A 266 -12.51 -11.64 2.63
CA ARG A 266 -13.22 -12.43 1.60
C ARG A 266 -12.32 -12.84 0.44
N THR A 267 -11.13 -13.34 0.76
CA THR A 267 -10.22 -13.96 -0.19
C THR A 267 -10.63 -15.43 -0.46
N PRO A 268 -10.21 -16.05 -1.58
CA PRO A 268 -10.29 -17.49 -1.77
C PRO A 268 -9.73 -18.30 -0.58
N PHE A 269 -8.64 -17.82 0.00
CA PHE A 269 -8.05 -18.39 1.21
C PHE A 269 -8.97 -18.32 2.43
N ASP A 270 -9.66 -17.20 2.66
CA ASP A 270 -10.61 -17.07 3.78
C ASP A 270 -11.79 -18.03 3.62
N LEU A 271 -12.34 -18.14 2.40
CA LEU A 271 -13.43 -19.08 2.10
C LEU A 271 -12.99 -20.52 2.35
N PHE A 272 -11.76 -20.87 1.98
CA PHE A 272 -11.18 -22.18 2.26
C PHE A 272 -11.05 -22.46 3.76
N LEU A 273 -10.53 -21.50 4.54
CA LEU A 273 -10.44 -21.63 6.00
C LEU A 273 -11.81 -21.74 6.67
N LEU A 274 -12.86 -21.19 6.07
CA LEU A 274 -14.26 -21.32 6.52
C LEU A 274 -14.92 -22.64 6.08
N GLY A 275 -14.20 -23.51 5.35
CA GLY A 275 -14.61 -24.86 5.00
C GLY A 275 -15.09 -25.05 3.55
N ASP A 276 -14.97 -24.03 2.69
CA ASP A 276 -15.19 -24.19 1.25
C ASP A 276 -13.94 -24.80 0.59
N SER A 277 -13.90 -26.13 0.51
CA SER A 277 -12.80 -26.86 -0.12
C SER A 277 -12.72 -26.68 -1.63
N SER A 278 -13.57 -25.86 -2.25
CA SER A 278 -13.51 -25.51 -3.68
C SER A 278 -13.01 -24.09 -3.93
N ALA A 279 -12.75 -23.34 -2.87
CA ALA A 279 -12.29 -21.95 -2.97
C ALA A 279 -10.84 -21.85 -3.46
N LEU A 280 -10.00 -22.83 -3.15
CA LEU A 280 -8.64 -22.94 -3.69
C LEU A 280 -8.59 -23.94 -4.85
N THR A 281 -7.73 -23.65 -5.83
CA THR A 281 -7.32 -24.64 -6.84
C THR A 281 -6.39 -25.69 -6.23
N ALA A 282 -6.20 -26.81 -6.92
CA ALA A 282 -5.25 -27.83 -6.48
C ALA A 282 -3.80 -27.30 -6.38
N ASP A 283 -3.41 -26.40 -7.29
CA ASP A 283 -2.09 -25.77 -7.30
C ASP A 283 -1.95 -24.78 -6.12
N GLN A 284 -3.01 -24.02 -5.81
CA GLN A 284 -3.04 -23.14 -4.63
C GLN A 284 -2.99 -23.91 -3.31
N GLU A 285 -3.66 -25.06 -3.21
CA GLU A 285 -3.55 -25.94 -2.02
C GLU A 285 -2.15 -26.52 -1.86
N ALA A 286 -1.52 -26.95 -2.97
CA ALA A 286 -0.13 -27.43 -2.96
C ALA A 286 0.85 -26.30 -2.59
N GLY A 287 0.64 -25.11 -3.14
CA GLY A 287 1.36 -23.89 -2.81
C GLY A 287 1.25 -23.50 -1.35
N MET A 288 0.04 -23.57 -0.78
CA MET A 288 -0.20 -23.31 0.63
C MET A 288 0.59 -24.27 1.53
N ALA A 289 0.64 -25.57 1.17
CA ALA A 289 1.39 -26.56 1.94
C ALA A 289 2.91 -26.30 1.88
N LEU A 290 3.45 -25.90 0.73
CA LEU A 290 4.84 -25.48 0.57
C LEU A 290 5.12 -24.20 1.37
N PHE A 291 4.25 -23.20 1.27
CA PHE A 291 4.35 -21.95 2.00
C PHE A 291 4.33 -22.18 3.52
N GLU A 292 3.45 -23.04 4.02
CA GLU A 292 3.41 -23.40 5.45
C GLU A 292 4.72 -24.05 5.91
N LEU A 293 5.33 -24.89 5.08
CA LEU A 293 6.59 -25.55 5.43
C LEU A 293 7.79 -24.58 5.46
N HIS A 294 7.80 -23.58 4.59
CA HIS A 294 9.00 -22.78 4.30
C HIS A 294 8.93 -21.32 4.77
N CYS A 295 7.74 -20.75 4.92
CA CYS A 295 7.55 -19.32 5.16
C CYS A 295 6.86 -19.00 6.48
N SER A 296 6.19 -19.98 7.10
CA SER A 296 5.37 -19.78 8.32
C SER A 296 6.16 -19.40 9.57
N VAL A 297 7.50 -19.49 9.55
CA VAL A 297 8.33 -19.02 10.67
C VAL A 297 8.07 -17.53 10.99
N CYS A 298 7.88 -16.72 9.95
CA CYS A 298 7.53 -15.29 10.07
C CYS A 298 6.13 -15.01 9.51
N HIS A 299 5.65 -15.77 8.52
CA HIS A 299 4.37 -15.52 7.84
C HIS A 299 3.30 -16.52 8.23
N ALA A 300 2.87 -16.49 9.49
CA ALA A 300 1.81 -17.35 10.03
C ALA A 300 0.62 -16.55 10.59
N GLY A 301 -0.34 -17.26 11.18
CA GLY A 301 -1.50 -16.64 11.82
C GLY A 301 -2.49 -16.05 10.81
N PRO A 302 -3.39 -15.17 11.28
CA PRO A 302 -4.50 -14.70 10.46
C PRO A 302 -4.12 -13.66 9.40
N ALA A 303 -3.03 -12.91 9.63
CA ALA A 303 -2.51 -11.90 8.71
C ALA A 303 -1.35 -12.43 7.82
N LEU A 304 -0.94 -13.69 8.01
CA LEU A 304 0.30 -14.26 7.46
C LEU A 304 1.50 -13.38 7.80
N SER A 305 1.61 -13.03 9.08
CA SER A 305 2.67 -12.19 9.65
C SER A 305 2.71 -12.47 11.16
N ASP A 306 3.91 -12.57 11.68
CA ASP A 306 4.21 -12.61 13.10
C ASP A 306 4.28 -11.20 13.72
N HIS A 307 4.15 -10.17 12.89
CA HIS A 307 4.33 -8.75 13.23
C HIS A 307 5.70 -8.45 13.85
N GLY A 308 6.67 -9.34 13.67
CA GLY A 308 8.04 -9.25 14.14
C GLY A 308 8.91 -8.36 13.26
N PHE A 309 10.20 -8.28 13.60
CA PHE A 309 11.18 -7.50 12.87
C PHE A 309 12.38 -8.37 12.53
N HIS A 310 12.71 -8.46 11.24
CA HIS A 310 13.72 -9.37 10.72
C HIS A 310 14.65 -8.66 9.75
N HIS A 311 15.92 -9.07 9.76
CA HIS A 311 16.90 -8.62 8.78
C HIS A 311 17.03 -9.69 7.70
N ILE A 312 16.38 -9.50 6.55
CA ILE A 312 16.31 -10.53 5.51
C ILE A 312 17.31 -10.32 4.36
N GLY A 313 18.17 -9.29 4.44
CA GLY A 313 19.20 -9.02 3.43
C GLY A 313 18.68 -8.33 2.16
N VAL A 314 17.75 -7.37 2.27
CA VAL A 314 17.22 -6.61 1.11
C VAL A 314 18.21 -5.56 0.61
N ARG A 315 18.88 -4.85 1.52
CA ARG A 315 19.85 -3.78 1.22
C ARG A 315 20.95 -3.75 2.29
N PRO A 316 22.09 -3.09 2.05
CA PRO A 316 23.10 -2.88 3.07
C PRO A 316 22.55 -2.15 4.30
N GLU A 317 22.94 -2.58 5.50
CA GLU A 317 22.58 -1.94 6.76
C GLU A 317 23.05 -0.46 6.86
N THR A 318 24.08 -0.09 6.09
CA THR A 318 24.57 1.29 6.01
C THR A 318 23.59 2.24 5.35
N ASP A 319 22.71 1.69 4.52
CA ASP A 319 21.84 2.46 3.65
C ASP A 319 20.53 2.75 4.35
N ASP A 320 19.99 1.80 5.11
CA ASP A 320 18.85 1.99 6.01
C ASP A 320 19.01 1.10 7.24
N ILE A 321 19.25 1.73 8.40
CA ILE A 321 19.43 1.01 9.66
C ILE A 321 18.11 0.44 10.22
N GLY A 322 16.97 0.72 9.58
CA GLY A 322 15.69 0.09 9.87
C GLY A 322 15.21 0.39 11.29
N ARG A 323 14.85 -0.67 12.01
CA ARG A 323 14.34 -0.61 13.38
C ARG A 323 15.29 0.03 14.39
N GLU A 324 16.60 0.02 14.17
CA GLU A 324 17.56 0.72 15.05
C GLU A 324 17.22 2.22 15.18
N MET A 325 16.64 2.86 14.15
CA MET A 325 16.20 4.27 14.26
C MET A 325 15.15 4.48 15.37
N VAL A 326 14.40 3.44 15.69
CA VAL A 326 13.31 3.48 16.69
C VAL A 326 13.83 3.04 18.06
N THR A 327 14.64 1.99 18.13
CA THR A 327 15.07 1.39 19.41
C THR A 327 16.39 1.94 19.93
N GLY A 328 17.27 2.42 19.04
CA GLY A 328 18.65 2.75 19.34
C GLY A 328 19.55 1.53 19.64
N ASP A 329 19.04 0.30 19.49
CA ASP A 329 19.81 -0.93 19.68
C ASP A 329 20.43 -1.37 18.35
N VAL A 330 21.76 -1.47 18.31
CA VAL A 330 22.52 -1.94 17.14
C VAL A 330 22.13 -3.38 16.78
N ALA A 331 21.62 -4.18 17.72
CA ALA A 331 21.11 -5.52 17.43
C ALA A 331 19.84 -5.51 16.56
N ASP A 332 19.17 -4.36 16.40
CA ASP A 332 18.00 -4.18 15.53
C ASP A 332 18.33 -3.54 14.18
N ARG A 333 19.61 -3.30 13.91
CA ARG A 333 20.08 -2.75 12.63
C ARG A 333 19.63 -3.61 11.46
N GLY A 334 19.10 -2.96 10.42
CA GLY A 334 18.65 -3.60 9.19
C GLY A 334 17.38 -4.45 9.33
N LYS A 335 16.76 -4.48 10.52
CA LYS A 335 15.51 -5.20 10.72
C LYS A 335 14.31 -4.35 10.30
N PHE A 336 13.37 -5.00 9.62
CA PHE A 336 12.12 -4.41 9.19
C PHE A 336 10.95 -5.32 9.55
N LYS A 337 9.77 -4.70 9.72
CA LYS A 337 8.56 -5.40 10.12
C LYS A 337 8.19 -6.45 9.07
N THR A 338 7.81 -7.65 9.52
CA THR A 338 7.20 -8.67 8.66
C THR A 338 5.86 -8.14 8.12
N PRO A 339 5.73 -7.82 6.83
CA PRO A 339 4.48 -7.27 6.32
C PRO A 339 3.39 -8.37 6.28
N PRO A 340 2.13 -8.07 6.62
CA PRO A 340 1.00 -8.95 6.33
C PRO A 340 0.92 -9.29 4.84
N LEU A 341 0.67 -10.55 4.47
CA LEU A 341 0.64 -10.98 3.06
C LEU A 341 -0.74 -11.01 2.41
N ARG A 342 -1.81 -10.68 3.16
CA ARG A 342 -3.13 -10.49 2.55
C ARG A 342 -3.05 -9.45 1.44
N ASN A 343 -3.59 -9.72 0.26
CA ASN A 343 -3.52 -8.88 -0.95
C ASN A 343 -2.11 -8.62 -1.49
N VAL A 344 -1.10 -9.44 -1.16
CA VAL A 344 0.28 -9.20 -1.60
C VAL A 344 0.43 -9.16 -3.12
N ALA A 345 -0.38 -9.92 -3.86
CA ALA A 345 -0.33 -9.95 -5.33
C ALA A 345 -0.66 -8.60 -6.01
N LEU A 346 -1.22 -7.63 -5.28
CA LEU A 346 -1.56 -6.31 -5.80
C LEU A 346 -0.51 -5.23 -5.50
N ARG A 347 0.59 -5.57 -4.81
CA ARG A 347 1.46 -4.59 -4.13
C ARG A 347 2.82 -4.38 -4.78
N ALA A 348 3.01 -4.76 -6.04
CA ALA A 348 4.27 -4.53 -6.72
C ALA A 348 4.63 -3.02 -6.73
N PRO A 349 5.93 -2.68 -6.71
CA PRO A 349 7.07 -3.54 -6.40
C PRO A 349 7.23 -3.75 -4.88
N PHE A 350 8.03 -4.75 -4.50
CA PHE A 350 8.08 -5.34 -3.16
C PHE A 350 9.27 -4.90 -2.31
N PHE A 351 9.20 -5.24 -1.01
CA PHE A 351 10.12 -4.83 0.06
C PHE A 351 10.08 -3.34 0.41
N HIS A 352 10.80 -2.95 1.45
CA HIS A 352 10.82 -1.57 1.96
C HIS A 352 11.49 -0.57 1.01
N ASN A 353 12.23 -1.05 0.00
CA ASN A 353 12.85 -0.23 -1.04
C ASN A 353 12.14 -0.36 -2.41
N GLY A 354 11.18 -1.29 -2.58
CA GLY A 354 10.57 -1.53 -3.89
C GLY A 354 11.51 -2.21 -4.89
N GLY A 355 12.54 -2.94 -4.46
CA GLY A 355 13.58 -3.47 -5.35
C GLY A 355 13.26 -4.79 -6.05
N LYS A 356 12.00 -5.22 -6.09
CA LYS A 356 11.55 -6.44 -6.80
C LYS A 356 10.20 -6.17 -7.46
N GLU A 357 10.09 -6.45 -8.75
CA GLU A 357 8.92 -6.09 -9.56
C GLU A 357 7.81 -7.14 -9.53
N SER A 358 8.12 -8.37 -9.10
CA SER A 358 7.17 -9.49 -9.14
C SER A 358 7.29 -10.40 -7.92
N LEU A 359 6.21 -11.15 -7.63
CA LEU A 359 6.24 -12.20 -6.61
C LEU A 359 7.29 -13.27 -6.95
N GLN A 360 7.46 -13.58 -8.23
CA GLN A 360 8.50 -14.50 -8.68
C GLN A 360 9.91 -14.01 -8.31
N GLU A 361 10.20 -12.71 -8.45
CA GLU A 361 11.47 -12.12 -8.02
C GLU A 361 11.64 -12.18 -6.49
N VAL A 362 10.57 -11.95 -5.73
CA VAL A 362 10.56 -12.12 -4.27
C VAL A 362 10.86 -13.56 -3.87
N LEU A 363 10.25 -14.53 -4.54
CA LEU A 363 10.48 -15.95 -4.27
C LEU A 363 11.91 -16.37 -4.66
N ILE A 364 12.45 -15.85 -5.76
CA ILE A 364 13.85 -16.05 -6.15
C ILE A 364 14.79 -15.47 -5.09
N PHE A 365 14.51 -14.27 -4.56
CA PHE A 365 15.28 -13.65 -3.48
C PHE A 365 15.41 -14.57 -2.27
N TYR A 366 14.31 -15.14 -1.78
CA TYR A 366 14.35 -16.11 -0.68
C TYR A 366 15.03 -17.43 -1.10
N ASN A 367 14.88 -17.84 -2.36
CA ASN A 367 15.49 -19.05 -2.90
C ASN A 367 17.03 -18.95 -3.01
N THR A 368 17.58 -17.73 -3.11
CA THR A 368 19.03 -17.46 -3.14
C THR A 368 19.59 -17.03 -1.79
N GLY A 369 18.74 -16.76 -0.79
CA GLY A 369 19.14 -16.41 0.58
C GLY A 369 19.30 -14.90 0.83
N GLY A 370 18.62 -14.06 0.07
CA GLY A 370 18.72 -12.61 0.13
C GLY A 370 19.73 -12.02 -0.86
N ASP A 371 19.67 -10.69 -1.05
CA ASP A 371 20.61 -9.93 -1.90
C ASP A 371 21.89 -9.58 -1.14
N PHE A 372 21.78 -9.42 0.19
CA PHE A 372 22.88 -9.07 1.10
C PHE A 372 22.98 -10.03 2.29
N PRO A 373 24.14 -10.14 2.94
CA PRO A 373 24.30 -10.97 4.13
C PRO A 373 23.31 -10.57 5.24
N THR A 374 22.62 -11.57 5.79
CA THR A 374 21.73 -11.42 6.92
C THR A 374 22.41 -11.82 8.24
N THR A 375 21.95 -11.23 9.36
CA THR A 375 22.30 -11.61 10.73
C THR A 375 21.21 -12.40 11.44
N ASP A 376 20.06 -12.63 10.78
CA ASP A 376 18.91 -13.33 11.33
C ASP A 376 19.08 -14.86 11.17
N PRO A 377 19.09 -15.64 12.28
CA PRO A 377 19.29 -17.08 12.22
C PRO A 377 18.12 -17.85 11.58
N ASP A 378 16.92 -17.25 11.54
CA ASP A 378 15.71 -17.89 11.00
C ASP A 378 15.61 -17.73 9.47
N MET A 379 16.47 -16.90 8.86
CA MET A 379 16.61 -16.79 7.41
C MET A 379 17.38 -17.99 6.84
N LEU A 380 16.65 -18.85 6.11
CA LEU A 380 17.20 -20.02 5.44
C LEU A 380 17.02 -19.90 3.92
N THR A 381 18.06 -20.25 3.17
CA THR A 381 17.99 -20.38 1.70
C THR A 381 17.06 -21.55 1.35
N LEU A 382 16.01 -21.29 0.56
CA LEU A 382 14.98 -22.29 0.28
C LEU A 382 15.48 -23.42 -0.65
N THR A 383 16.24 -23.09 -1.69
CA THR A 383 16.75 -24.03 -2.72
C THR A 383 15.69 -24.91 -3.39
N LEU A 384 14.46 -24.41 -3.54
CA LEU A 384 13.35 -25.11 -4.16
C LEU A 384 13.44 -25.08 -5.70
N PRO A 385 12.95 -26.13 -6.39
CA PRO A 385 12.72 -26.12 -7.82
C PRO A 385 11.75 -25.01 -8.25
N ASN A 386 11.90 -24.49 -9.47
CA ASN A 386 11.03 -23.42 -9.98
C ASN A 386 9.54 -23.80 -10.02
N GLU A 387 9.22 -25.08 -10.24
CA GLU A 387 7.83 -25.56 -10.20
C GLU A 387 7.19 -25.39 -8.82
N GLU A 388 7.95 -25.55 -7.73
CA GLU A 388 7.45 -25.34 -6.37
C GLU A 388 7.30 -23.84 -6.05
N LEU A 389 8.20 -22.99 -6.57
CA LEU A 389 8.06 -21.54 -6.43
C LEU A 389 6.77 -21.04 -7.10
N LEU A 390 6.44 -21.52 -8.30
CA LEU A 390 5.21 -21.14 -8.99
C LEU A 390 3.95 -21.58 -8.22
N LEU A 391 3.98 -22.73 -7.55
CA LEU A 391 2.87 -23.15 -6.67
C LEU A 391 2.71 -22.19 -5.48
N ILE A 392 3.82 -21.76 -4.86
CA ILE A 392 3.77 -20.75 -3.79
C ILE A 392 3.22 -19.43 -4.32
N GLU A 393 3.64 -18.97 -5.50
CA GLU A 393 3.11 -17.79 -6.16
C GLU A 393 1.59 -17.89 -6.38
N ASP A 394 1.11 -19.02 -6.91
CA ASP A 394 -0.31 -19.30 -7.09
C ASP A 394 -1.07 -19.17 -5.76
N PHE A 395 -0.54 -19.71 -4.66
CA PHE A 395 -1.13 -19.53 -3.33
C PHE A 395 -1.18 -18.06 -2.90
N LEU A 396 -0.12 -17.28 -3.12
CA LEU A 396 -0.10 -15.85 -2.78
C LEU A 396 -1.17 -15.05 -3.54
N THR A 397 -1.51 -15.44 -4.77
CA THR A 397 -2.64 -14.83 -5.51
C THR A 397 -4.00 -15.13 -4.86
N ALA A 398 -4.13 -16.26 -4.15
CA ALA A 398 -5.34 -16.64 -3.43
C ALA A 398 -5.61 -15.80 -2.18
N LEU A 399 -4.65 -14.94 -1.80
CA LEU A 399 -4.76 -14.00 -0.69
C LEU A 399 -5.39 -12.66 -1.11
N THR A 400 -5.83 -12.52 -2.36
CA THR A 400 -6.43 -11.29 -2.89
C THR A 400 -7.94 -11.26 -2.68
N ASP A 401 -8.43 -10.16 -2.11
CA ASP A 401 -9.85 -9.88 -1.95
C ASP A 401 -10.35 -9.15 -3.20
N ASN A 402 -11.29 -9.75 -3.93
CA ASN A 402 -11.84 -9.13 -5.15
C ASN A 402 -12.53 -7.79 -4.87
N ARG A 403 -13.00 -7.54 -3.64
CA ARG A 403 -13.57 -6.22 -3.33
C ARG A 403 -12.50 -5.14 -3.37
N LEU A 404 -11.28 -5.46 -2.94
CA LEU A 404 -10.16 -4.54 -2.97
C LEU A 404 -9.68 -4.28 -4.40
N LEU A 405 -9.59 -5.33 -5.22
CA LEU A 405 -9.19 -5.22 -6.63
C LEU A 405 -10.15 -4.36 -7.48
N PHE A 406 -11.43 -4.32 -7.11
CA PHE A 406 -12.48 -3.65 -7.89
C PHE A 406 -13.10 -2.44 -7.18
N ALA A 407 -12.40 -1.84 -6.20
CA ALA A 407 -12.90 -0.69 -5.45
C ALA A 407 -14.32 -0.87 -4.86
N LEU A 408 -14.69 -2.08 -4.43
CA LEU A 408 -16.02 -2.38 -3.91
C LEU A 408 -16.07 -2.17 -2.39
N PRO A 409 -17.24 -1.82 -1.82
CA PRO A 409 -17.38 -1.64 -0.37
C PRO A 409 -16.82 -2.83 0.44
N PRO A 410 -16.04 -2.59 1.50
CA PRO A 410 -15.77 -1.29 2.14
C PRO A 410 -14.61 -0.48 1.54
N PHE A 411 -14.04 -0.93 0.42
CA PHE A 411 -12.89 -0.30 -0.24
C PHE A 411 -13.28 0.70 -1.32
N ASP A 412 -14.56 1.00 -1.47
CA ASP A 412 -15.05 2.03 -2.38
C ASP A 412 -14.59 3.41 -1.90
N HIS A 413 -14.27 4.27 -2.86
CA HIS A 413 -13.67 5.55 -2.58
C HIS A 413 -14.04 6.63 -3.61
N PRO A 414 -13.93 7.92 -3.25
CA PRO A 414 -13.99 9.01 -4.21
C PRO A 414 -12.76 9.02 -5.12
N THR A 415 -12.81 9.75 -6.21
CA THR A 415 -11.68 9.98 -7.12
C THR A 415 -10.93 11.24 -6.68
N LEU A 416 -9.62 11.12 -6.47
CA LEU A 416 -8.73 12.28 -6.28
C LEU A 416 -8.51 12.98 -7.62
N GLN A 417 -8.29 14.30 -7.61
CA GLN A 417 -8.05 15.00 -8.86
C GLN A 417 -6.62 14.79 -9.33
N PRO A 418 -6.40 14.67 -10.64
CA PRO A 418 -5.07 14.73 -11.19
C PRO A 418 -4.30 15.95 -10.69
N TYR A 419 -3.02 15.74 -10.40
CA TYR A 419 -2.09 16.81 -10.05
C TYR A 419 -0.94 16.78 -11.06
N PHE A 420 -1.02 17.64 -12.07
CA PHE A 420 -0.20 17.56 -13.28
C PHE A 420 0.42 18.91 -13.65
N ARG A 421 1.33 18.88 -14.64
CA ARG A 421 1.96 20.05 -15.25
C ARG A 421 1.43 20.19 -16.68
N ARG A 422 0.77 21.29 -17.03
CA ARG A 422 0.21 21.44 -18.38
C ARG A 422 1.33 21.53 -19.42
N GLY A 423 1.12 20.86 -20.54
CA GLY A 423 2.07 20.72 -21.63
C GLY A 423 3.03 19.52 -21.51
N ASP A 424 3.02 18.77 -20.40
CA ASP A 424 3.82 17.55 -20.21
C ASP A 424 3.01 16.31 -20.66
N SER A 425 2.91 16.12 -21.98
CA SER A 425 2.00 15.12 -22.55
C SER A 425 2.56 13.70 -22.44
N ASN A 426 3.88 13.54 -22.36
CA ASN A 426 4.52 12.23 -22.20
C ASN A 426 4.84 11.88 -20.74
N GLN A 427 4.48 12.77 -19.79
CA GLN A 427 4.68 12.64 -18.35
C GLN A 427 6.15 12.42 -17.95
N ASP A 428 7.09 13.05 -18.65
CA ASP A 428 8.51 13.04 -18.28
C ASP A 428 8.91 14.21 -17.36
N LEU A 429 7.92 15.03 -16.96
CA LEU A 429 8.00 16.26 -16.15
C LEU A 429 8.67 17.45 -16.80
N THR A 430 9.16 17.30 -18.01
CA THR A 430 9.83 18.39 -18.69
C THR A 430 9.05 18.79 -19.91
N VAL A 431 8.32 19.91 -19.81
CA VAL A 431 7.67 20.49 -20.99
C VAL A 431 8.73 20.89 -22.01
N ASN A 432 8.84 20.10 -23.08
CA ASN A 432 9.85 20.20 -24.11
C ASN A 432 9.29 19.77 -25.48
N ILE A 433 10.17 19.61 -26.48
CA ILE A 433 9.72 19.27 -27.83
C ILE A 433 9.14 17.84 -27.91
N ALA A 434 9.57 16.95 -27.02
CA ALA A 434 9.09 15.58 -26.91
C ALA A 434 7.58 15.56 -26.68
N ASP A 435 7.04 16.46 -25.85
CA ASP A 435 5.60 16.55 -25.58
C ASP A 435 4.79 16.92 -26.80
N ALA A 436 5.25 17.93 -27.54
CA ALA A 436 4.62 18.31 -28.79
C ALA A 436 4.67 17.14 -29.79
N THR A 437 5.77 16.37 -29.82
CA THR A 437 5.85 15.19 -30.70
C THR A 437 4.99 14.03 -30.24
N HIS A 438 4.87 13.80 -28.93
CA HIS A 438 4.04 12.74 -28.34
C HIS A 438 2.57 13.01 -28.64
N LEU A 439 2.11 14.24 -28.37
CA LEU A 439 0.75 14.66 -28.67
C LEU A 439 0.42 14.59 -30.17
N LEU A 440 1.32 15.08 -31.05
CA LEU A 440 1.12 14.95 -32.50
C LEU A 440 1.10 13.48 -32.95
N THR A 441 1.88 12.62 -32.30
CA THR A 441 1.89 11.19 -32.60
C THR A 441 0.57 10.55 -32.19
N PHE A 442 0.07 10.84 -30.99
CA PHE A 442 -1.26 10.43 -30.53
C PHE A 442 -2.37 10.86 -31.50
N LEU A 443 -2.37 12.12 -31.94
CA LEU A 443 -3.41 12.68 -32.81
C LEU A 443 -3.42 12.10 -34.24
N PHE A 444 -2.25 11.77 -34.79
CA PHE A 444 -2.12 11.50 -36.23
C PHE A 444 -1.55 10.12 -36.59
N VAL A 445 -1.00 9.37 -35.64
CA VAL A 445 -0.43 8.03 -35.88
C VAL A 445 -1.37 6.96 -35.32
N PRO A 446 -1.94 6.09 -36.18
CA PRO A 446 -2.74 4.97 -35.71
C PRO A 446 -1.93 4.04 -34.79
N ALA A 447 -2.50 3.68 -33.65
CA ALA A 447 -1.85 2.86 -32.61
C ALA A 447 -0.58 3.47 -31.99
N ALA A 448 -0.55 4.80 -31.89
CA ALA A 448 0.35 5.50 -30.99
C ALA A 448 0.09 5.13 -29.52
N ASP A 449 1.08 5.42 -28.68
CA ASP A 449 0.92 5.32 -27.22
C ASP A 449 -0.22 6.26 -26.76
N PRO A 450 -1.06 5.82 -25.80
CA PRO A 450 -2.12 6.67 -25.26
C PRO A 450 -1.54 7.85 -24.48
N LEU A 451 -2.32 8.93 -24.37
CA LEU A 451 -2.03 10.00 -23.42
C LEU A 451 -2.36 9.49 -22.02
N LEU A 452 -1.39 9.58 -21.11
CA LEU A 452 -1.60 9.23 -19.71
C LEU A 452 -2.34 10.35 -18.95
N CYS A 453 -2.27 11.59 -19.43
CA CYS A 453 -3.00 12.73 -18.88
C CYS A 453 -3.47 13.61 -20.02
N GLU A 454 -4.78 13.56 -20.29
CA GLU A 454 -5.43 14.39 -21.30
C GLU A 454 -5.39 15.86 -20.85
N ASP A 455 -5.59 16.17 -19.57
CA ASP A 455 -5.49 17.55 -19.05
C ASP A 455 -4.09 18.14 -19.24
N ALA A 456 -3.04 17.35 -19.02
CA ALA A 456 -1.67 17.79 -19.31
C ALA A 456 -1.43 18.02 -20.80
N SER A 457 -2.17 17.31 -21.66
CA SER A 457 -2.02 17.36 -23.11
C SER A 457 -2.86 18.46 -23.75
N ASP A 458 -3.93 18.92 -23.10
CA ASP A 458 -4.67 20.13 -23.45
C ASP A 458 -3.86 21.37 -23.01
N ALA A 459 -2.85 21.67 -23.80
CA ALA A 459 -1.88 22.71 -23.49
C ALA A 459 -2.47 24.12 -23.61
N ASN A 460 -3.60 24.28 -24.29
CA ASN A 460 -4.25 25.56 -24.49
C ASN A 460 -5.45 25.79 -23.53
N ASP A 461 -5.86 24.76 -22.79
CA ASP A 461 -6.92 24.76 -21.77
C ASP A 461 -8.29 25.15 -22.35
N ASP A 462 -8.64 24.57 -23.50
CA ASP A 462 -9.95 24.79 -24.17
C ASP A 462 -10.91 23.59 -24.12
N GLY A 463 -10.50 22.51 -23.45
CA GLY A 463 -11.24 21.26 -23.26
C GLY A 463 -11.24 20.35 -24.49
N VAL A 464 -10.35 20.59 -25.47
CA VAL A 464 -10.29 19.83 -26.73
C VAL A 464 -8.84 19.51 -27.11
N LEU A 465 -8.51 18.21 -27.10
CA LEU A 465 -7.23 17.72 -27.61
C LEU A 465 -7.14 17.83 -29.14
N ASP A 466 -6.37 18.79 -29.65
CA ASP A 466 -6.10 18.96 -31.07
C ASP A 466 -4.72 19.54 -31.41
N LEU A 467 -4.53 19.97 -32.67
CA LEU A 467 -3.26 20.50 -33.14
C LEU A 467 -2.86 21.82 -32.44
N ALA A 468 -3.82 22.58 -31.93
CA ALA A 468 -3.61 23.84 -31.22
C ALA A 468 -2.78 23.64 -29.96
N ASP A 469 -2.90 22.50 -29.29
CA ASP A 469 -2.13 22.18 -28.08
C ASP A 469 -0.64 22.00 -28.37
N ALA A 470 -0.32 21.20 -29.39
CA ALA A 470 1.05 21.06 -29.86
C ALA A 470 1.61 22.42 -30.32
N ILE A 471 0.78 23.27 -30.94
CA ILE A 471 1.17 24.63 -31.30
C ILE A 471 1.44 25.49 -30.06
N SER A 472 0.63 25.37 -29.01
CA SER A 472 0.81 26.09 -27.74
C SER A 472 2.11 25.71 -27.06
N ILE A 473 2.42 24.41 -26.95
CA ILE A 473 3.70 23.90 -26.42
C ILE A 473 4.87 24.46 -27.25
N LEU A 474 4.83 24.30 -28.58
CA LEU A 474 5.92 24.77 -29.45
C LEU A 474 6.08 26.30 -29.41
N SER A 475 4.98 27.04 -29.29
CA SER A 475 5.01 28.50 -29.18
C SER A 475 5.60 28.94 -27.84
N ARG A 476 5.26 28.25 -26.75
CA ARG A 476 5.85 28.47 -25.42
C ARG A 476 7.36 28.21 -25.43
N LEU A 477 7.82 27.16 -26.09
CA LEU A 477 9.23 26.75 -26.12
C LEU A 477 10.09 27.62 -27.06
N PHE A 478 9.58 27.95 -28.25
CA PHE A 478 10.41 28.50 -29.32
C PHE A 478 10.01 29.90 -29.79
N ALA A 479 8.80 30.37 -29.48
CA ALA A 479 8.30 31.68 -29.91
C ALA A 479 8.22 32.72 -28.78
N GLY A 480 8.59 32.36 -27.55
CA GLY A 480 8.52 33.25 -26.39
C GLY A 480 7.08 33.63 -26.02
N ALA A 481 6.13 32.72 -26.25
CA ALA A 481 4.76 32.89 -25.76
C ALA A 481 4.74 32.95 -24.22
N ALA A 482 3.64 33.45 -23.66
CA ALA A 482 3.40 33.43 -22.22
C ALA A 482 3.39 31.98 -21.68
N PRO A 483 3.59 31.76 -20.37
CA PRO A 483 3.36 30.46 -19.75
C PRO A 483 2.01 29.86 -20.14
N LEU A 484 1.95 28.53 -20.21
CA LEU A 484 0.71 27.82 -20.48
C LEU A 484 -0.34 28.13 -19.38
N PRO A 485 -1.64 27.99 -19.67
CA PRO A 485 -2.69 28.18 -18.66
C PRO A 485 -2.46 27.30 -17.41
N PRO A 486 -2.92 27.73 -16.22
CA PRO A 486 -2.73 26.94 -15.00
C PRO A 486 -3.37 25.54 -15.07
N PRO A 487 -2.76 24.50 -14.45
CA PRO A 487 -1.40 24.52 -13.90
C PRO A 487 -0.37 24.72 -15.01
N ALA A 488 0.51 25.72 -14.91
CA ALA A 488 1.34 26.15 -16.04
C ALA A 488 2.47 25.17 -16.37
N ASP A 489 3.22 25.42 -17.46
CA ASP A 489 4.37 24.60 -17.85
C ASP A 489 5.51 24.58 -16.81
N ASP A 490 5.52 25.52 -15.87
CA ASP A 490 6.51 25.62 -14.80
C ASP A 490 5.96 25.25 -13.40
N SER A 491 4.71 24.81 -13.29
CA SER A 491 4.07 24.46 -12.01
C SER A 491 3.15 23.26 -12.11
N PHE A 492 3.01 22.50 -11.04
CA PHE A 492 1.93 21.52 -10.94
C PHE A 492 0.70 22.07 -10.22
N GLY A 493 -0.45 21.51 -10.53
CA GLY A 493 -1.72 21.82 -9.87
C GLY A 493 -2.85 20.91 -10.36
N HIS A 494 -4.03 21.13 -9.81
CA HIS A 494 -5.27 20.61 -10.38
C HIS A 494 -5.71 21.46 -11.55
N ASP A 495 -6.50 20.87 -12.46
CA ASP A 495 -7.13 21.63 -13.52
C ASP A 495 -8.15 22.63 -12.92
N PRO A 496 -7.95 23.95 -13.09
CA PRO A 496 -8.97 24.93 -12.71
C PRO A 496 -10.19 24.92 -13.64
N THR A 497 -10.07 24.31 -14.82
CA THR A 497 -11.11 24.20 -15.85
C THR A 497 -11.92 22.93 -15.64
N LEU A 498 -13.25 23.10 -15.60
CA LEU A 498 -14.16 21.97 -15.55
C LEU A 498 -14.50 21.54 -16.98
N ASP A 499 -13.97 20.40 -17.40
CA ASP A 499 -14.29 19.79 -18.69
C ASP A 499 -14.49 18.27 -18.57
N GLY A 500 -14.30 17.54 -19.67
CA GLY A 500 -14.45 16.08 -19.73
C GLY A 500 -13.15 15.33 -19.97
N LEU A 501 -12.02 16.03 -19.94
CA LEU A 501 -10.68 15.45 -19.97
C LEU A 501 -10.33 14.98 -18.55
N GLY A 502 -9.29 14.15 -18.46
CA GLY A 502 -8.81 13.63 -17.19
C GLY A 502 -7.42 13.06 -17.30
N CYS A 503 -6.89 12.55 -16.19
CA CYS A 503 -5.62 11.85 -16.19
C CYS A 503 -5.78 10.47 -15.58
N ASP A 504 -5.31 9.47 -16.33
CA ASP A 504 -5.19 8.11 -15.85
C ASP A 504 -3.98 8.08 -14.90
N ILE A 505 -4.25 7.85 -13.61
CA ILE A 505 -3.24 7.81 -12.54
C ILE A 505 -2.63 6.41 -12.40
#